data_AF-A0A6P6JR34-F1
#
_entry.id   AF-A0A6P6JR34-F1
#
_cell.length_a   1.000
_cell.length_b   1.000
_cell.length_c   1.000
_cell.angle_alpha   90.00
_cell.angle_beta   90.00
_cell.angle_gamma   90.00
#
_symmetry.space_group_name_H-M   'P 1'
#
loop_
_entity.id
_entity.type
_entity.pdbx_description
1 polymer ?
#
loop_
_entity_poly.entity_id
_entity_poly.type
_entity_poly.pdbx_seq_one_letter_code
_entity_poly.pdbx_strand_id
1 'polypeptide(L)'
;MGLLRLKMPPKFQLLALLAFAITMIFLENQIQKLEESRWKLERAIARHEVREIEQRHIQEGAKEALVEEDDLVVIYNRVPKTASTSFTNIAYDLCNKNHYHVLHINTTKNNPVMSLQDQVRFVKNVTLWKEMKPAFYHGHVSFLDFTKFGVKKKPIYINVIRDPIERLVSYYYFLRFGDDYRPGLRRRKQGDKKTFDECVAAGGSDCAPEKLWLQIPFFCGHYSECWNIGSKWALEQAKYNLVNEYMLVGVTEELEDFVMMLEAALPRFFKGATKLFRTGKKSHLRKTSEKKPPTKESIARLQQSDIWKMENEFYEFALEQFQYVRAHAVREKDGELYLLAQNFFYEKIYPKTT
;
A
#
# COMPACT_ATOMS: atom_id res chain seq x y z
N MET A 1 13.19 0.59 -100.23
CA MET A 1 12.59 1.66 -99.41
C MET A 1 13.69 2.59 -98.97
N GLY A 2 13.68 3.84 -99.46
CA GLY A 2 14.78 4.79 -99.31
C GLY A 2 14.83 5.42 -97.92
N LEU A 3 16.03 5.48 -97.35
CA LEU A 3 16.37 6.41 -96.26
C LEU A 3 17.25 7.50 -96.85
N LEU A 4 16.69 8.71 -97.01
CA LEU A 4 17.48 9.92 -97.25
C LEU A 4 18.40 10.15 -96.04
N ARG A 5 19.72 9.99 -96.21
CA ARG A 5 20.71 10.55 -95.28
C ARG A 5 20.90 12.03 -95.58
N LEU A 6 20.14 12.90 -94.92
CA LEU A 6 20.52 14.30 -94.79
C LEU A 6 21.83 14.39 -94.00
N LYS A 7 22.93 14.81 -94.65
CA LYS A 7 24.15 15.21 -93.94
C LYS A 7 23.93 16.62 -93.38
N MET A 8 23.72 16.71 -92.07
CA MET A 8 23.67 18.00 -91.36
C MET A 8 25.03 18.71 -91.42
N PRO A 9 25.08 20.04 -91.64
CA PRO A 9 26.34 20.79 -91.64
C PRO A 9 27.06 20.70 -90.28
N PRO A 10 28.40 20.67 -90.23
CA PRO A 10 29.17 20.44 -89.00
C PRO A 10 28.88 21.45 -87.88
N LYS A 11 28.46 22.68 -88.21
CA LYS A 11 28.01 23.69 -87.23
C LYS A 11 26.72 23.29 -86.50
N PHE A 12 25.78 22.62 -87.17
CA PHE A 12 24.53 22.13 -86.56
C PHE A 12 24.77 20.88 -85.70
N GLN A 13 25.73 20.04 -86.07
CA GLN A 13 26.16 18.90 -85.24
C GLN A 13 26.81 19.36 -83.93
N LEU A 14 27.64 20.41 -83.97
CA LEU A 14 28.26 21.00 -82.77
C LEU A 14 27.22 21.63 -81.84
N LEU A 15 26.24 22.35 -82.40
CA LEU A 15 25.11 22.92 -81.65
C LEU A 15 24.25 21.83 -80.98
N ALA A 16 23.98 20.73 -81.68
CA ALA A 16 23.25 19.60 -81.13
C ALA A 16 24.01 18.93 -79.97
N LEU A 17 25.34 18.78 -80.07
CA LEU A 17 26.18 18.24 -79.00
C LEU A 17 26.23 19.17 -77.78
N LEU A 18 26.36 20.48 -77.99
CA LEU A 18 26.32 21.47 -76.91
C LEU A 18 24.96 21.50 -76.21
N ALA A 19 23.86 21.48 -76.96
CA ALA A 19 22.52 21.40 -76.40
C ALA A 19 22.33 20.12 -75.58
N PHE A 20 22.80 18.97 -76.09
CA PHE A 20 22.76 17.69 -75.38
C PHE A 20 23.57 17.71 -74.07
N ALA A 21 24.78 18.27 -74.10
CA ALA A 21 25.62 18.41 -72.91
C ALA A 21 24.97 19.30 -71.84
N ILE A 22 24.37 20.44 -72.24
CA ILE A 22 23.65 21.34 -71.32
C ILE A 22 22.42 20.63 -70.73
N THR A 23 21.67 19.87 -71.53
CA THR A 23 20.54 19.09 -71.02
C THR A 23 20.97 17.99 -70.06
N MET A 24 22.12 17.34 -70.29
CA MET A 24 22.67 16.34 -69.38
C MET A 24 23.08 16.96 -68.04
N ILE A 25 23.80 18.08 -68.06
CA ILE A 25 24.17 18.80 -66.82
C ILE A 25 22.93 19.27 -66.06
N PHE A 26 21.91 19.74 -66.76
CA PHE A 26 20.64 20.12 -66.14
C PHE A 26 19.94 18.91 -65.50
N LEU A 27 19.90 17.76 -66.19
CA LEU A 27 19.34 16.51 -65.67
C LEU A 27 20.11 16.01 -64.44
N GLU A 28 21.44 16.00 -64.47
CA GLU A 28 22.28 15.61 -63.33
C GLU A 28 22.01 16.50 -62.11
N ASN A 29 21.91 17.81 -62.30
CA ASN A 29 21.59 18.75 -61.22
C ASN A 29 20.17 18.53 -60.65
N GLN A 30 19.20 18.19 -61.52
CA GLN A 30 17.84 17.84 -61.07
C GLN A 30 17.84 16.52 -60.28
N ILE A 31 18.59 15.50 -60.74
CA ILE A 31 18.74 14.22 -60.04
C ILE A 31 19.37 14.44 -58.67
N GLN A 32 20.43 15.24 -58.58
CA GLN A 32 21.13 15.52 -57.33
C GLN A 32 20.22 16.25 -56.31
N LYS A 33 19.42 17.22 -56.78
CA LYS A 33 18.39 17.86 -55.93
C LYS A 33 17.32 16.87 -55.48
N LEU A 34 16.90 15.96 -56.36
CA LEU A 34 15.92 14.93 -56.02
C LEU A 34 16.45 14.00 -54.94
N GLU A 35 17.70 13.54 -55.06
CA GLU A 35 18.37 12.68 -54.07
C GLU A 35 18.52 13.38 -52.71
N GLU A 36 18.91 14.66 -52.69
CA GLU A 36 19.02 15.42 -51.44
C GLU A 36 17.65 15.59 -50.76
N SER A 37 16.59 15.87 -51.54
CA SER A 37 15.22 15.96 -51.03
C SER A 37 14.71 14.61 -50.50
N ARG A 38 15.02 13.51 -51.20
CA ARG A 38 14.67 12.15 -50.79
C ARG A 38 15.31 11.81 -49.45
N TRP A 39 16.60 12.11 -49.27
CA TRP A 39 17.29 11.87 -48.02
C TRP A 39 16.75 12.71 -46.85
N LYS A 40 16.38 13.97 -47.11
CA LYS A 40 15.72 14.82 -46.09
C LYS A 40 14.37 14.22 -45.68
N LEU A 41 13.62 13.70 -46.64
CA LEU A 41 12.34 13.03 -46.39
C LEU A 41 12.53 11.72 -45.62
N GLU A 42 13.49 10.87 -46.00
CA GLU A 42 13.81 9.61 -45.30
C GLU A 42 14.20 9.87 -43.83
N ARG A 43 15.02 10.90 -43.56
CA ARG A 43 15.33 11.31 -42.18
C ARG A 43 14.12 11.83 -41.41
N ALA A 44 13.25 12.58 -42.07
CA ALA A 44 12.03 13.10 -41.43
C ALA A 44 11.08 11.96 -41.07
N ILE A 45 10.92 10.97 -41.96
CA ILE A 45 10.14 9.75 -41.73
C ILE A 45 10.73 8.95 -40.58
N ALA A 46 12.04 8.67 -40.60
CA ALA A 46 12.69 7.91 -39.52
C ALA A 46 12.53 8.59 -38.15
N ARG A 47 12.66 9.93 -38.08
CA ARG A 47 12.41 10.68 -36.83
C ARG A 47 10.94 10.62 -36.38
N HIS A 48 10.01 10.61 -37.32
CA HIS A 48 8.58 10.50 -37.02
C HIS A 48 8.24 9.10 -36.51
N GLU A 49 8.78 8.05 -37.12
CA GLU A 49 8.61 6.66 -36.68
C GLU A 49 9.17 6.44 -35.27
N VAL A 50 10.38 6.94 -34.97
CA VAL A 50 10.98 6.86 -33.63
C VAL A 50 10.10 7.57 -32.59
N ARG A 51 9.60 8.78 -32.89
CA ARG A 51 8.67 9.50 -32.01
C ARG A 51 7.36 8.76 -31.78
N GLU A 52 6.79 8.16 -32.82
CA GLU A 52 5.58 7.35 -32.66
C GLU A 52 5.81 6.12 -31.78
N ILE A 53 6.95 5.43 -31.95
CA ILE A 53 7.30 4.27 -31.13
C ILE A 53 7.50 4.68 -29.67
N GLU A 54 8.23 5.77 -29.41
CA GLU A 54 8.41 6.32 -28.06
C GLU A 54 7.07 6.70 -27.43
N GLN A 55 6.18 7.37 -28.16
CA GLN A 55 4.85 7.72 -27.67
C GLN A 55 4.01 6.48 -27.36
N ARG A 56 4.06 5.44 -28.21
CA ARG A 56 3.37 4.17 -27.96
C ARG A 56 3.92 3.48 -26.71
N HIS A 57 5.23 3.40 -26.53
CA HIS A 57 5.84 2.83 -25.32
C HIS A 57 5.50 3.63 -24.05
N ILE A 58 5.50 4.96 -24.11
CA ILE A 58 5.08 5.79 -22.97
C ILE A 58 3.61 5.53 -22.63
N GLN A 59 2.76 5.40 -23.64
CA GLN A 59 1.34 5.16 -23.45
C GLN A 59 1.03 3.75 -22.97
N GLU A 60 1.77 2.74 -23.44
CA GLU A 60 1.72 1.37 -22.95
C GLU A 60 2.22 1.28 -21.51
N GLY A 61 3.35 1.90 -21.18
CA GLY A 61 3.87 1.96 -19.81
C GLY A 61 2.93 2.69 -18.84
N ALA A 62 2.31 3.80 -19.28
CA ALA A 62 1.29 4.49 -18.48
C ALA A 62 0.04 3.62 -18.28
N LYS A 63 -0.36 2.84 -19.30
CA LYS A 63 -1.49 1.92 -19.22
C LYS A 63 -1.18 0.73 -18.31
N GLU A 64 0.03 0.18 -18.36
CA GLU A 64 0.50 -0.88 -17.47
C GLU A 64 0.56 -0.41 -16.01
N ALA A 65 1.08 0.80 -15.75
CA ALA A 65 1.10 1.38 -14.40
C ALA A 65 -0.32 1.58 -13.82
N LEU A 66 -1.27 2.05 -14.64
CA LEU A 66 -2.67 2.18 -14.23
C LEU A 66 -3.32 0.81 -13.95
N VAL A 67 -3.01 -0.21 -14.77
CA VAL A 67 -3.50 -1.58 -14.55
C VAL A 67 -2.89 -2.19 -13.29
N GLU A 68 -1.63 -1.90 -12.97
CA GLU A 68 -1.00 -2.36 -11.73
C GLU A 68 -1.58 -1.70 -10.48
N GLU A 69 -1.92 -0.41 -10.55
CA GLU A 69 -2.64 0.30 -9.49
C GLU A 69 -4.06 -0.26 -9.30
N ASP A 70 -4.74 -0.61 -10.39
CA ASP A 70 -6.09 -1.19 -10.37
C ASP A 70 -6.13 -2.64 -9.83
N ASP A 71 -4.98 -3.32 -9.73
CA ASP A 71 -4.86 -4.68 -9.16
C ASP A 71 -4.36 -4.67 -7.69
N LEU A 72 -4.28 -3.51 -7.04
CA LEU A 72 -3.82 -3.41 -5.65
C LEU A 72 -4.86 -3.90 -4.65
N VAL A 73 -4.39 -4.64 -3.65
CA VAL A 73 -5.22 -5.08 -2.52
C VAL A 73 -4.48 -4.82 -1.22
N VAL A 74 -5.13 -4.10 -0.30
CA VAL A 74 -4.66 -3.86 1.07
C VAL A 74 -5.47 -4.72 2.04
N ILE A 75 -4.79 -5.42 2.94
CA ILE A 75 -5.40 -6.13 4.07
C ILE A 75 -5.00 -5.42 5.36
N TYR A 76 -6.00 -4.87 6.04
CA TYR A 76 -5.89 -4.37 7.40
C TYR A 76 -6.55 -5.34 8.38
N ASN A 77 -5.77 -6.33 8.85
CA ASN A 77 -6.23 -7.36 9.77
C ASN A 77 -6.28 -6.82 11.23
N ARG A 78 -7.18 -5.85 11.41
CA ARG A 78 -7.25 -4.93 12.55
C ARG A 78 -7.32 -5.62 13.91
N VAL A 79 -6.40 -5.22 14.80
CA VAL A 79 -6.44 -5.57 16.22
C VAL A 79 -7.59 -4.83 16.93
N PRO A 80 -8.32 -5.48 17.86
CA PRO A 80 -9.32 -4.80 18.68
C PRO A 80 -8.72 -3.71 19.59
N LYS A 81 -9.41 -2.56 19.67
CA LYS A 81 -9.13 -1.44 20.60
C LYS A 81 -7.83 -0.66 20.36
N THR A 82 -7.35 -0.65 19.11
CA THR A 82 -6.16 0.08 18.64
C THR A 82 -6.53 1.25 17.70
N ALA A 83 -7.58 2.01 18.03
CA ALA A 83 -8.17 3.05 17.17
C ALA A 83 -8.59 2.61 15.75
N SER A 84 -8.70 1.29 15.51
CA SER A 84 -9.03 0.71 14.21
C SER A 84 -10.36 1.19 13.60
N THR A 85 -11.31 1.66 14.42
CA THR A 85 -12.56 2.24 13.90
C THR A 85 -12.33 3.60 13.26
N SER A 86 -11.55 4.47 13.89
CA SER A 86 -11.17 5.76 13.30
C SER A 86 -10.47 5.55 11.98
N PHE A 87 -9.41 4.73 11.96
CA PHE A 87 -8.62 4.50 10.75
C PHE A 87 -9.43 3.90 9.60
N THR A 88 -10.27 2.89 9.89
CA THR A 88 -11.12 2.29 8.84
C THR A 88 -12.14 3.27 8.26
N ASN A 89 -12.66 4.21 9.07
CA ASN A 89 -13.61 5.20 8.56
C ASN A 89 -12.97 6.18 7.56
N ILE A 90 -11.66 6.44 7.66
CA ILE A 90 -10.92 7.18 6.64
C ILE A 90 -11.02 6.45 5.30
N ALA A 91 -10.79 5.13 5.29
CA ALA A 91 -10.90 4.34 4.07
C ALA A 91 -12.33 4.40 3.48
N TYR A 92 -13.37 4.25 4.32
CA TYR A 92 -14.76 4.38 3.86
C TYR A 92 -15.10 5.77 3.30
N ASP A 93 -14.61 6.83 3.94
CA ASP A 93 -14.91 8.20 3.50
C ASP A 93 -14.14 8.56 2.20
N LEU A 94 -13.00 7.92 1.93
CA LEU A 94 -12.17 8.18 0.72
C LEU A 94 -12.44 7.22 -0.45
N CYS A 95 -13.00 6.03 -0.23
CA CYS A 95 -13.07 4.98 -1.24
C CYS A 95 -13.79 5.40 -2.54
N ASN A 96 -14.87 6.18 -2.42
CA ASN A 96 -15.60 6.68 -3.59
C ASN A 96 -14.78 7.71 -4.38
N LYS A 97 -14.06 8.58 -3.69
CA LYS A 97 -13.26 9.64 -4.32
C LYS A 97 -11.98 9.10 -4.96
N ASN A 98 -11.40 8.07 -4.35
CA ASN A 98 -10.13 7.48 -4.77
C ASN A 98 -10.33 6.17 -5.58
N HIS A 99 -11.58 5.85 -5.94
CA HIS A 99 -11.96 4.74 -6.82
C HIS A 99 -11.41 3.37 -6.38
N TYR A 100 -11.76 2.94 -5.16
CA TYR A 100 -11.48 1.61 -4.63
C TYR A 100 -12.64 1.09 -3.76
N HIS A 101 -12.61 -0.18 -3.39
CA HIS A 101 -13.65 -0.82 -2.58
C HIS A 101 -13.19 -1.07 -1.14
N VAL A 102 -14.10 -0.98 -0.17
CA VAL A 102 -13.82 -1.31 1.23
C VAL A 102 -14.71 -2.46 1.68
N LEU A 103 -14.09 -3.54 2.15
CA LEU A 103 -14.78 -4.77 2.52
C LEU A 103 -14.47 -5.16 3.97
N HIS A 104 -15.52 -5.39 4.77
CA HIS A 104 -15.37 -5.88 6.14
C HIS A 104 -15.43 -7.41 6.17
N ILE A 105 -14.40 -8.05 6.69
CA ILE A 105 -14.31 -9.49 6.93
C ILE A 105 -14.95 -9.78 8.28
N ASN A 106 -16.05 -10.52 8.26
CA ASN A 106 -16.72 -11.01 9.47
C ASN A 106 -16.48 -12.51 9.64
N THR A 107 -16.05 -12.93 10.82
CA THR A 107 -15.86 -14.36 11.16
C THR A 107 -16.87 -14.77 12.23
N THR A 108 -17.32 -16.02 12.18
CA THR A 108 -18.28 -16.55 13.16
C THR A 108 -17.72 -16.39 14.57
N LYS A 109 -18.50 -15.76 15.46
CA LYS A 109 -18.12 -15.42 16.85
C LYS A 109 -16.86 -14.53 16.97
N ASN A 110 -16.47 -13.82 15.91
CA ASN A 110 -15.22 -13.06 15.84
C ASN A 110 -13.98 -13.93 16.11
N ASN A 111 -13.99 -15.19 15.68
CA ASN A 111 -12.80 -16.04 15.77
C ASN A 111 -11.71 -15.48 14.84
N PRO A 112 -10.52 -15.13 15.36
CA PRO A 112 -9.43 -14.61 14.53
C PRO A 112 -8.77 -15.68 13.64
N VAL A 113 -9.01 -16.97 13.90
CA VAL A 113 -8.44 -18.10 13.14
C VAL A 113 -9.48 -18.65 12.17
N MET A 114 -9.17 -18.59 10.87
CA MET A 114 -9.93 -19.27 9.82
C MET A 114 -9.56 -20.75 9.72
N SER A 115 -10.54 -21.60 9.40
CA SER A 115 -10.27 -23.00 9.02
C SER A 115 -9.43 -23.05 7.73
N LEU A 116 -8.73 -24.17 7.46
CA LEU A 116 -7.89 -24.28 6.26
C LEU A 116 -8.68 -24.05 4.97
N GLN A 117 -9.89 -24.61 4.88
CA GLN A 117 -10.79 -24.42 3.73
C GLN A 117 -11.25 -22.96 3.59
N ASP A 118 -11.49 -22.26 4.70
CA ASP A 118 -11.85 -20.84 4.68
C ASP A 118 -10.65 -19.96 4.30
N GLN A 119 -9.43 -20.32 4.72
CA GLN A 119 -8.20 -19.66 4.28
C GLN A 119 -8.05 -19.76 2.75
N VAL A 120 -8.22 -20.96 2.17
CA VAL A 120 -8.21 -21.15 0.71
C VAL A 120 -9.29 -20.30 0.03
N ARG A 121 -10.50 -20.29 0.57
CA ARG A 121 -11.62 -19.51 0.01
C ARG A 121 -11.34 -18.00 0.07
N PHE A 122 -10.85 -17.52 1.21
CA PHE A 122 -10.52 -16.12 1.41
C PHE A 122 -9.40 -15.68 0.46
N VAL A 123 -8.32 -16.46 0.35
CA VAL A 123 -7.22 -16.16 -0.58
C VAL A 123 -7.71 -16.13 -2.03
N LYS A 124 -8.55 -17.08 -2.45
CA LYS A 124 -9.15 -17.07 -3.79
C LYS A 124 -10.03 -15.83 -4.02
N ASN A 125 -10.86 -15.45 -3.06
CA ASN A 125 -11.70 -14.25 -3.18
C ASN A 125 -10.85 -12.99 -3.32
N VAL A 126 -9.87 -12.79 -2.43
CA VAL A 126 -8.99 -11.61 -2.42
C VAL A 126 -8.20 -11.50 -3.74
N THR A 127 -7.72 -12.62 -4.27
CA THR A 127 -6.84 -12.62 -5.46
C THR A 127 -7.59 -12.62 -6.78
N LEU A 128 -8.76 -13.26 -6.87
CA LEU A 128 -9.48 -13.47 -8.14
C LEU A 128 -10.69 -12.56 -8.34
N TRP A 129 -11.20 -11.91 -7.29
CA TRP A 129 -12.37 -11.03 -7.39
C TRP A 129 -11.99 -9.67 -7.99
N LYS A 130 -11.86 -9.63 -9.32
CA LYS A 130 -11.38 -8.46 -10.07
C LYS A 130 -12.26 -7.24 -9.89
N GLU A 131 -13.57 -7.43 -9.82
CA GLU A 131 -14.56 -6.34 -9.72
C GLU A 131 -14.42 -5.54 -8.41
N MET A 132 -13.80 -6.13 -7.38
CA MET A 132 -13.55 -5.44 -6.11
C MET A 132 -12.21 -4.69 -6.11
N LYS A 133 -11.35 -4.88 -7.09
CA LYS A 133 -10.02 -4.26 -7.09
C LYS A 133 -10.04 -2.85 -7.71
N PRO A 134 -9.27 -1.88 -7.17
CA PRO A 134 -8.48 -1.98 -5.93
C PRO A 134 -9.34 -2.15 -4.69
N ALA A 135 -8.84 -2.91 -3.72
CA ALA A 135 -9.63 -3.31 -2.55
C ALA A 135 -8.90 -3.07 -1.23
N PHE A 136 -9.63 -2.58 -0.24
CA PHE A 136 -9.23 -2.48 1.16
C PHE A 136 -10.07 -3.44 2.01
N TYR A 137 -9.50 -4.59 2.35
CA TYR A 137 -10.14 -5.56 3.23
C TYR A 137 -9.75 -5.28 4.68
N HIS A 138 -10.71 -5.27 5.60
CA HIS A 138 -10.43 -5.14 7.03
C HIS A 138 -11.26 -6.08 7.89
N GLY A 139 -10.71 -6.58 8.99
CA GLY A 139 -11.45 -7.43 9.92
C GLY A 139 -10.58 -8.02 11.02
N HIS A 140 -11.22 -8.63 12.01
CA HIS A 140 -10.56 -9.27 13.14
C HIS A 140 -10.10 -10.68 12.78
N VAL A 141 -9.02 -10.77 12.02
CA VAL A 141 -8.41 -12.02 11.55
C VAL A 141 -6.91 -11.96 11.83
N SER A 142 -6.29 -13.07 12.22
CA SER A 142 -4.83 -13.12 12.35
C SER A 142 -4.15 -13.08 10.98
N PHE A 143 -2.85 -12.80 10.96
CA PHE A 143 -2.05 -12.82 9.75
C PHE A 143 -2.22 -14.15 9.00
N LEU A 144 -2.47 -14.04 7.69
CA LEU A 144 -2.60 -15.17 6.80
C LEU A 144 -1.53 -15.05 5.73
N ASP A 145 -0.69 -16.06 5.62
CA ASP A 145 0.37 -16.10 4.64
C ASP A 145 -0.18 -16.55 3.27
N PHE A 146 -0.30 -15.59 2.34
CA PHE A 146 -0.79 -15.85 0.99
C PHE A 146 0.21 -16.66 0.13
N THR A 147 1.51 -16.69 0.48
CA THR A 147 2.53 -17.41 -0.31
C THR A 147 2.26 -18.91 -0.36
N LYS A 148 1.71 -19.45 0.73
CA LYS A 148 1.36 -20.87 0.88
C LYS A 148 0.30 -21.37 -0.11
N PHE A 149 -0.38 -20.46 -0.79
CA PHE A 149 -1.49 -20.75 -1.70
C PHE A 149 -1.14 -20.51 -3.18
N GLY A 150 0.13 -20.24 -3.52
CA GLY A 150 0.59 -20.13 -4.90
C GLY A 150 0.00 -18.92 -5.65
N VAL A 151 -0.17 -17.80 -4.94
CA VAL A 151 -0.74 -16.57 -5.53
C VAL A 151 0.29 -15.85 -6.40
N LYS A 152 -0.19 -15.18 -7.46
CA LYS A 152 0.68 -14.38 -8.34
C LYS A 152 1.16 -13.08 -7.71
N LYS A 153 0.26 -12.39 -6.99
CA LYS A 153 0.51 -11.10 -6.33
C LYS A 153 0.02 -11.19 -4.88
N LYS A 154 0.89 -10.86 -3.93
CA LYS A 154 0.54 -10.78 -2.52
C LYS A 154 -0.28 -9.50 -2.25
N PRO A 155 -1.27 -9.54 -1.34
CA PRO A 155 -1.86 -8.31 -0.82
C PRO A 155 -0.84 -7.55 0.04
N ILE A 156 -1.05 -6.25 0.17
CA ILE A 156 -0.27 -5.38 1.04
C ILE A 156 -0.87 -5.45 2.44
N TYR A 157 -0.10 -5.92 3.42
CA TYR A 157 -0.53 -5.92 4.82
C TYR A 157 -0.14 -4.61 5.52
N ILE A 158 -1.07 -4.07 6.30
CA ILE A 158 -0.82 -2.95 7.22
C ILE A 158 -1.49 -3.24 8.57
N ASN A 159 -1.03 -2.62 9.65
CA ASN A 159 -1.74 -2.69 10.92
C ASN A 159 -1.48 -1.50 11.84
N VAL A 160 -2.24 -1.42 12.93
CA VAL A 160 -2.02 -0.50 14.04
C VAL A 160 -2.16 -1.26 15.35
N ILE A 161 -1.13 -1.21 16.19
CA ILE A 161 -1.11 -1.82 17.52
C ILE A 161 -1.16 -0.76 18.63
N ARG A 162 -1.12 -1.19 19.89
CA ARG A 162 -1.15 -0.32 21.06
C ARG A 162 -0.39 -0.93 22.22
N ASP A 163 0.03 -0.11 23.19
CA ASP A 163 0.47 -0.61 24.49
C ASP A 163 -0.46 -1.74 25.00
N PRO A 164 0.10 -2.91 25.39
CA PRO A 164 -0.71 -4.08 25.75
C PRO A 164 -1.66 -3.85 26.92
N ILE A 165 -1.24 -3.10 27.95
CA ILE A 165 -2.04 -2.83 29.14
C ILE A 165 -3.16 -1.86 28.78
N GLU A 166 -2.86 -0.75 28.13
CA GLU A 166 -3.85 0.24 27.71
C GLU A 166 -4.91 -0.36 26.78
N ARG A 167 -4.49 -1.24 25.86
CA ARG A 167 -5.39 -2.00 24.99
C ARG A 167 -6.33 -2.87 25.82
N LEU A 168 -5.80 -3.63 26.79
CA LEU A 168 -6.59 -4.50 27.66
C LEU A 168 -7.56 -3.70 28.53
N VAL A 169 -7.10 -2.60 29.13
CA VAL A 169 -7.94 -1.68 29.92
C VAL A 169 -9.07 -1.11 29.05
N SER A 170 -8.76 -0.68 27.83
CA SER A 170 -9.78 -0.19 26.89
C SER A 170 -10.80 -1.27 26.54
N TYR A 171 -10.37 -2.53 26.39
CA TYR A 171 -11.27 -3.65 26.13
C TYR A 171 -12.13 -4.01 27.35
N TYR A 172 -11.54 -4.02 28.54
CA TYR A 172 -12.22 -4.33 29.81
C TYR A 172 -13.42 -3.41 30.05
N TYR A 173 -13.20 -2.11 29.92
CA TYR A 173 -14.24 -1.11 30.12
C TYR A 173 -15.23 -1.06 28.96
N PHE A 174 -14.79 -1.34 27.73
CA PHE A 174 -15.68 -1.47 26.58
C PHE A 174 -16.74 -2.56 26.77
N LEU A 175 -16.38 -3.71 27.36
CA LEU A 175 -17.35 -4.78 27.62
C LEU A 175 -18.40 -4.41 28.69
N ARG A 176 -18.12 -3.40 29.53
CA ARG A 176 -18.96 -2.95 30.65
C ARG A 176 -19.82 -1.73 30.31
N PHE A 177 -19.24 -0.78 29.60
CA PHE A 177 -19.84 0.55 29.35
C PHE A 177 -20.12 0.84 27.87
N GLY A 178 -19.67 -0.03 26.96
CA GLY A 178 -19.89 0.15 25.53
C GLY A 178 -19.02 1.22 24.89
N ASP A 179 -19.53 1.79 23.81
CA ASP A 179 -18.85 2.82 23.03
C ASP A 179 -19.84 3.88 22.52
N ASP A 180 -19.30 5.04 22.17
CA ASP A 180 -20.06 6.18 21.64
C ASP A 180 -20.49 6.03 20.17
N TYR A 181 -19.96 5.03 19.45
CA TYR A 181 -20.24 4.81 18.03
C TYR A 181 -21.53 4.03 17.81
N ARG A 182 -21.84 3.08 18.70
CA ARG A 182 -23.08 2.28 18.72
C ARG A 182 -23.58 2.14 20.17
N PRO A 183 -24.10 3.24 20.77
CA PRO A 183 -24.47 3.27 22.19
C PRO A 183 -25.66 2.36 22.54
N GLY A 184 -26.56 2.10 21.59
CA GLY A 184 -27.73 1.24 21.80
C GLY A 184 -27.42 -0.27 21.91
N LEU A 185 -26.18 -0.70 21.68
CA LEU A 185 -25.81 -2.12 21.77
C LEU A 185 -25.42 -2.51 23.19
N ARG A 186 -26.21 -3.41 23.78
CA ARG A 186 -25.91 -4.00 25.08
C ARG A 186 -24.66 -4.88 24.99
N ARG A 187 -23.66 -4.60 25.83
CA ARG A 187 -22.40 -5.36 25.85
C ARG A 187 -22.49 -6.55 26.79
N ARG A 188 -21.66 -7.58 26.53
CA ARG A 188 -21.70 -8.87 27.22
C ARG A 188 -21.59 -8.76 28.74
N LYS A 189 -20.85 -7.77 29.25
CA LYS A 189 -20.60 -7.56 30.69
C LYS A 189 -21.25 -6.26 31.20
N GLN A 190 -22.24 -5.72 30.49
CA GLN A 190 -22.88 -4.47 30.89
C GLN A 190 -23.62 -4.61 32.23
N GLY A 191 -23.36 -3.68 33.14
CA GLY A 191 -23.86 -3.70 34.51
C GLY A 191 -22.83 -4.15 35.55
N ASP A 192 -21.71 -4.74 35.12
CA ASP A 192 -20.57 -4.98 36.00
C ASP A 192 -19.85 -3.66 36.29
N LYS A 193 -19.90 -3.23 37.56
CA LYS A 193 -19.33 -1.98 38.05
C LYS A 193 -17.90 -2.11 38.56
N LYS A 194 -17.35 -3.35 38.61
CA LYS A 194 -16.03 -3.63 39.14
C LYS A 194 -14.96 -2.90 38.32
N THR A 195 -14.11 -2.13 38.98
CA THR A 195 -13.02 -1.42 38.29
C THR A 195 -11.95 -2.39 37.80
N PHE A 196 -11.10 -1.94 36.88
CA PHE A 196 -9.98 -2.74 36.40
C PHE A 196 -9.03 -3.09 37.54
N ASP A 197 -8.73 -2.12 38.41
CA ASP A 197 -7.87 -2.31 39.57
C ASP A 197 -8.44 -3.30 40.58
N GLU A 198 -9.73 -3.20 40.90
CA GLU A 198 -10.42 -4.20 41.73
C GLU A 198 -10.38 -5.60 41.09
N CYS A 199 -10.48 -5.67 39.76
CA CYS A 199 -10.36 -6.93 39.03
C CYS A 199 -8.96 -7.52 39.21
N VAL A 200 -7.91 -6.73 38.99
CA VAL A 200 -6.51 -7.16 39.11
C VAL A 200 -6.20 -7.58 40.54
N ALA A 201 -6.60 -6.77 41.53
CA ALA A 201 -6.42 -7.06 42.95
C ALA A 201 -6.99 -8.43 43.33
N ALA A 202 -8.21 -8.72 42.84
CA ALA A 202 -8.95 -9.95 43.12
C ALA A 202 -8.63 -11.13 42.19
N GLY A 203 -7.67 -11.01 41.25
CA GLY A 203 -7.34 -12.09 40.31
C GLY A 203 -8.48 -12.43 39.34
N GLY A 204 -9.22 -11.44 38.86
CA GLY A 204 -10.36 -11.64 37.95
C GLY A 204 -9.95 -12.10 36.54
N SER A 205 -10.78 -12.92 35.90
CA SER A 205 -10.47 -13.54 34.60
C SER A 205 -10.46 -12.58 33.40
N ASP A 206 -11.19 -11.46 33.47
CA ASP A 206 -11.24 -10.45 32.39
C ASP A 206 -9.99 -9.53 32.38
N CYS A 207 -9.19 -9.54 33.44
CA CYS A 207 -7.99 -8.71 33.63
C CYS A 207 -6.74 -9.57 33.93
N ALA A 208 -6.84 -10.89 33.78
CA ALA A 208 -5.73 -11.80 33.99
C ALA A 208 -4.62 -11.59 32.94
N PRO A 209 -3.34 -11.84 33.27
CA PRO A 209 -2.23 -11.59 32.34
C PRO A 209 -2.36 -12.29 30.99
N GLU A 210 -3.01 -13.45 30.94
CA GLU A 210 -3.30 -14.20 29.71
C GLU A 210 -4.16 -13.41 28.71
N LYS A 211 -4.90 -12.39 29.17
CA LYS A 211 -5.70 -11.49 28.31
C LYS A 211 -4.87 -10.42 27.60
N LEU A 212 -3.60 -10.27 27.97
CA LEU A 212 -2.66 -9.42 27.24
C LEU A 212 -2.29 -10.07 25.89
N TRP A 213 -2.13 -11.41 25.87
CA TRP A 213 -1.77 -12.22 24.71
C TRP A 213 -2.82 -12.12 23.59
N LEU A 214 -2.59 -11.20 22.64
CA LEU A 214 -3.48 -10.94 21.54
C LEU A 214 -2.74 -10.37 20.32
N GLN A 215 -1.85 -9.38 20.51
CA GLN A 215 -1.21 -8.73 19.38
C GLN A 215 -0.17 -9.68 18.76
N ILE A 216 0.59 -10.40 19.57
CA ILE A 216 1.51 -11.44 19.09
C ILE A 216 0.79 -12.48 18.21
N PRO A 217 -0.28 -13.16 18.65
CA PRO A 217 -1.04 -14.07 17.78
C PRO A 217 -1.60 -13.46 16.49
N PHE A 218 -1.97 -12.18 16.52
CA PHE A 218 -2.49 -11.48 15.33
C PHE A 218 -1.43 -11.32 14.24
N PHE A 219 -0.16 -11.19 14.61
CA PHE A 219 0.97 -11.11 13.66
C PHE A 219 1.62 -12.45 13.39
N CYS A 220 1.71 -13.33 14.40
CA CYS A 220 2.22 -14.69 14.25
C CYS A 220 1.38 -15.51 13.27
N GLY A 221 0.04 -15.39 13.33
CA GLY A 221 -0.87 -15.89 12.30
C GLY A 221 -1.65 -17.15 12.69
N HIS A 222 -1.83 -18.04 11.71
CA HIS A 222 -2.70 -19.22 11.80
C HIS A 222 -1.97 -20.51 12.24
N TYR A 223 -0.81 -20.40 12.88
CA TYR A 223 -0.05 -21.55 13.39
C TYR A 223 -0.48 -21.92 14.81
N SER A 224 -0.43 -23.21 15.16
CA SER A 224 -0.84 -23.67 16.50
C SER A 224 -0.06 -22.97 17.62
N GLU A 225 1.26 -22.87 17.44
CA GLU A 225 2.16 -22.29 18.42
C GLU A 225 1.91 -20.79 18.67
N CYS A 226 1.30 -20.07 17.71
CA CYS A 226 0.89 -18.67 17.90
C CYS A 226 -0.13 -18.49 19.04
N TRP A 227 -0.94 -19.52 19.29
CA TRP A 227 -2.03 -19.49 20.26
C TRP A 227 -1.66 -20.17 21.58
N ASN A 228 -0.43 -20.67 21.69
CA ASN A 228 0.16 -21.09 22.95
C ASN A 228 0.63 -19.85 23.71
N ILE A 229 -0.09 -19.51 24.78
CA ILE A 229 0.11 -18.28 25.55
C ILE A 229 1.53 -18.28 26.15
N GLY A 230 2.30 -17.22 25.88
CA GLY A 230 3.68 -17.09 26.36
C GLY A 230 4.71 -17.88 25.55
N SER A 231 4.37 -18.31 24.33
CA SER A 231 5.33 -18.97 23.45
C SER A 231 6.37 -17.98 22.93
N LYS A 232 7.65 -18.27 23.22
CA LYS A 232 8.79 -17.53 22.66
C LYS A 232 8.86 -17.64 21.14
N TRP A 233 8.53 -18.80 20.59
CA TRP A 233 8.49 -18.99 19.14
C TRP A 233 7.46 -18.07 18.50
N ALA A 234 6.28 -17.92 19.12
CA ALA A 234 5.23 -17.04 18.60
C ALA A 234 5.65 -15.57 18.58
N LEU A 235 6.37 -15.11 19.61
CA LEU A 235 6.94 -13.76 19.66
C LEU A 235 7.91 -13.53 18.50
N GLU A 236 8.87 -14.43 18.31
CA GLU A 236 9.86 -14.30 17.24
C GLU A 236 9.22 -14.36 15.85
N GLN A 237 8.24 -15.26 15.65
CA GLN A 237 7.49 -15.34 14.40
C GLN A 237 6.65 -14.07 14.15
N ALA A 238 6.08 -13.47 15.19
CA ALA A 238 5.33 -12.22 15.06
C ALA A 238 6.24 -11.06 14.64
N LYS A 239 7.43 -10.92 15.23
CA LYS A 239 8.45 -9.93 14.81
C LYS A 239 8.89 -10.18 13.37
N TYR A 240 9.16 -11.43 13.02
CA TYR A 240 9.54 -11.81 11.66
C TYR A 240 8.45 -11.42 10.65
N ASN A 241 7.19 -11.78 10.90
CA ASN A 241 6.10 -11.42 9.99
C ASN A 241 5.90 -9.91 9.90
N LEU A 242 6.02 -9.18 11.02
CA LEU A 242 5.93 -7.71 11.02
C LEU A 242 6.95 -7.09 10.06
N VAL A 243 8.19 -7.55 10.06
CA VAL A 243 9.24 -6.98 9.18
C VAL A 243 9.11 -7.46 7.74
N ASN A 244 8.77 -8.73 7.52
CA ASN A 244 8.85 -9.34 6.18
C ASN A 244 7.55 -9.27 5.38
N GLU A 245 6.40 -9.18 6.05
CA GLU A 245 5.08 -9.31 5.40
C GLU A 245 4.20 -8.07 5.53
N TYR A 246 4.45 -7.20 6.51
CA TYR A 246 3.72 -5.94 6.65
C TYR A 246 4.49 -4.79 6.00
N MET A 247 3.80 -4.01 5.18
CA MET A 247 4.35 -2.80 4.57
C MET A 247 4.59 -1.70 5.61
N LEU A 248 3.64 -1.52 6.53
CA LEU A 248 3.74 -0.56 7.62
C LEU A 248 2.86 -0.98 8.80
N VAL A 249 3.42 -0.89 10.00
CA VAL A 249 2.69 -1.07 11.26
C VAL A 249 2.87 0.18 12.10
N GLY A 250 1.77 0.86 12.40
CA GLY A 250 1.78 2.02 13.29
C GLY A 250 1.41 1.66 14.73
N VAL A 251 1.50 2.66 15.61
CA VAL A 251 0.97 2.60 16.97
C VAL A 251 -0.21 3.56 17.13
N THR A 252 -1.11 3.26 18.07
CA THR A 252 -2.35 4.03 18.27
C THR A 252 -2.07 5.47 18.67
N GLU A 253 -1.00 5.69 19.43
CA GLU A 253 -0.56 6.96 19.98
C GLU A 253 0.03 7.89 18.91
N GLU A 254 0.52 7.33 17.80
CA GLU A 254 1.11 8.05 16.66
C GLU A 254 0.29 7.83 15.36
N LEU A 255 -1.04 7.70 15.49
CA LEU A 255 -1.93 7.36 14.37
C LEU A 255 -1.94 8.42 13.26
N GLU A 256 -1.72 9.69 13.58
CA GLU A 256 -1.64 10.77 12.59
C GLU A 256 -0.47 10.56 11.62
N ASP A 257 0.72 10.28 12.17
CA ASP A 257 1.93 10.03 11.39
C ASP A 257 1.76 8.79 10.52
N PHE A 258 1.13 7.74 11.07
CA PHE A 258 0.81 6.54 10.31
C PHE A 258 -0.09 6.85 9.10
N VAL A 259 -1.13 7.67 9.28
CA VAL A 259 -2.03 8.09 8.20
C VAL A 259 -1.28 8.91 7.14
N MET A 260 -0.43 9.84 7.56
CA MET A 260 0.37 10.68 6.65
C MET A 260 1.36 9.85 5.83
N MET A 261 2.05 8.89 6.45
CA MET A 261 2.97 7.99 5.75
C MET A 261 2.24 7.10 4.74
N LEU A 262 1.04 6.63 5.05
CA LEU A 262 0.22 5.87 4.10
C LEU A 262 -0.31 6.73 2.94
N GLU A 263 -0.66 7.99 3.18
CA GLU A 263 -1.02 8.94 2.12
C GLU A 263 0.11 9.12 1.10
N ALA A 264 1.36 9.14 1.58
CA ALA A 264 2.54 9.20 0.75
C ALA A 264 2.78 7.93 -0.07
N ALA A 265 2.76 6.78 0.62
CA ALA A 265 3.22 5.53 0.06
C ALA A 265 2.15 4.80 -0.76
N LEU A 266 0.87 5.00 -0.43
CA LEU A 266 -0.29 4.38 -1.10
C LEU A 266 -1.36 5.44 -1.44
N PRO A 267 -1.05 6.45 -2.27
CA PRO A 267 -1.96 7.54 -2.58
C PRO A 267 -3.26 7.07 -3.24
N ARG A 268 -3.23 5.94 -3.97
CA ARG A 268 -4.45 5.32 -4.53
C ARG A 268 -5.52 5.01 -3.47
N PHE A 269 -5.11 4.71 -2.24
CA PHE A 269 -6.03 4.46 -1.13
C PHE A 269 -6.23 5.70 -0.24
N PHE A 270 -5.14 6.43 0.04
CA PHE A 270 -5.09 7.39 1.15
C PHE A 270 -4.89 8.85 0.73
N LYS A 271 -4.95 9.19 -0.57
CA LYS A 271 -4.92 10.61 -0.99
C LYS A 271 -6.04 11.40 -0.32
N GLY A 272 -5.68 12.44 0.42
CA GLY A 272 -6.55 13.28 1.24
C GLY A 272 -6.76 12.80 2.68
N ALA A 273 -6.13 11.70 3.11
CA ALA A 273 -6.36 11.09 4.42
C ALA A 273 -5.88 11.96 5.58
N THR A 274 -4.70 12.58 5.50
CA THR A 274 -4.15 13.43 6.56
C THR A 274 -5.06 14.62 6.82
N LYS A 275 -5.53 15.28 5.76
CA LYS A 275 -6.48 16.40 5.86
C LYS A 275 -7.80 15.94 6.50
N LEU A 276 -8.32 14.79 6.08
CA LEU A 276 -9.54 14.22 6.65
C LEU A 276 -9.36 13.88 8.13
N PHE A 277 -8.20 13.37 8.53
CA PHE A 277 -7.87 13.05 9.92
C PHE A 277 -7.79 14.32 10.79
N ARG A 278 -7.06 15.35 10.33
CA ARG A 278 -6.87 16.61 11.08
C ARG A 278 -8.15 17.42 11.25
N THR A 279 -8.94 17.54 10.19
CA THR A 279 -10.11 18.44 10.15
C THR A 279 -11.45 17.71 10.37
N GLY A 280 -11.46 16.39 10.26
CA GLY A 280 -12.67 15.59 10.32
C GLY A 280 -13.18 15.41 11.74
N LYS A 281 -14.51 15.44 11.90
CA LYS A 281 -15.18 15.13 13.19
C LYS A 281 -15.10 13.65 13.56
N LYS A 282 -14.62 12.79 12.65
CA LYS A 282 -14.55 11.32 12.77
C LYS A 282 -13.13 10.79 13.05
N SER A 283 -12.20 11.65 13.49
CA SER A 283 -10.82 11.25 13.80
C SER A 283 -10.69 10.37 15.06
N HIS A 284 -11.61 10.52 16.01
CA HIS A 284 -11.62 9.74 17.26
C HIS A 284 -12.97 9.05 17.49
N LEU A 285 -13.24 8.00 16.73
CA LEU A 285 -14.48 7.21 16.83
C LEU A 285 -14.34 6.04 17.81
N ARG A 286 -15.48 5.60 18.35
CA ARG A 286 -15.61 4.42 19.22
C ARG A 286 -14.80 4.58 20.51
N LYS A 287 -14.91 5.76 21.13
CA LYS A 287 -14.36 5.98 22.47
C LYS A 287 -15.16 5.12 23.45
N THR A 288 -14.45 4.58 24.44
CA THR A 288 -15.10 3.81 25.50
C THR A 288 -15.77 4.80 26.44
N SER A 289 -17.08 4.67 26.65
CA SER A 289 -17.92 5.69 27.30
C SER A 289 -17.39 6.11 28.67
N GLU A 290 -16.99 5.12 29.47
CA GLU A 290 -16.38 5.32 30.77
C GLU A 290 -15.09 4.49 30.85
N LYS A 291 -13.98 5.12 31.22
CA LYS A 291 -12.68 4.48 31.41
C LYS A 291 -11.99 5.12 32.60
N LYS A 292 -11.49 4.32 33.54
CA LYS A 292 -10.61 4.79 34.60
C LYS A 292 -9.17 4.36 34.27
N PRO A 293 -8.17 5.24 34.41
CA PRO A 293 -6.77 4.83 34.28
C PRO A 293 -6.42 3.84 35.39
N PRO A 294 -5.65 2.78 35.10
CA PRO A 294 -5.20 1.83 36.13
C PRO A 294 -4.23 2.50 37.10
N THR A 295 -4.18 1.99 38.34
CA THR A 295 -3.21 2.42 39.35
C THR A 295 -1.80 1.91 39.00
N LYS A 296 -0.78 2.58 39.54
CA LYS A 296 0.62 2.13 39.42
C LYS A 296 0.82 0.72 39.99
N GLU A 297 0.08 0.36 41.03
CA GLU A 297 0.13 -0.97 41.65
C GLU A 297 -0.40 -2.05 40.70
N SER A 298 -1.57 -1.83 40.08
CA SER A 298 -2.14 -2.76 39.10
C SER A 298 -1.24 -2.93 37.87
N ILE A 299 -0.66 -1.82 37.38
CA ILE A 299 0.31 -1.86 36.29
C ILE A 299 1.52 -2.71 36.72
N ALA A 300 2.15 -2.40 37.85
CA ALA A 300 3.33 -3.13 38.33
C ALA A 300 3.05 -4.63 38.52
N ARG A 301 1.86 -5.00 38.99
CA ARG A 301 1.44 -6.40 39.12
C ARG A 301 1.32 -7.11 37.77
N LEU A 302 0.77 -6.46 36.75
CA LEU A 302 0.73 -7.02 35.39
C LEU A 302 2.12 -7.12 34.78
N GLN A 303 2.99 -6.13 35.04
CA GLN A 303 4.36 -6.09 34.52
C GLN A 303 5.27 -7.20 35.04
N GLN A 304 4.90 -7.85 36.15
CA GLN A 304 5.63 -9.02 36.66
C GLN A 304 5.44 -10.26 35.77
N SER A 305 4.34 -10.34 35.02
CA SER A 305 4.02 -11.49 34.17
C SER A 305 4.91 -11.57 32.93
N ASP A 306 5.39 -12.77 32.61
CA ASP A 306 6.14 -13.02 31.37
C ASP A 306 5.28 -12.77 30.11
N ILE A 307 3.96 -12.91 30.21
CA ILE A 307 3.04 -12.61 29.10
C ILE A 307 3.06 -11.11 28.79
N TRP A 308 3.07 -10.26 29.82
CA TRP A 308 3.22 -8.82 29.62
C TRP A 308 4.58 -8.51 29.00
N LYS A 309 5.67 -9.08 29.53
CA LYS A 309 7.04 -8.80 29.02
C LYS A 309 7.13 -9.10 27.53
N MET A 310 6.60 -10.23 27.07
CA MET A 310 6.61 -10.61 25.66
C MET A 310 5.74 -9.68 24.79
N GLU A 311 4.50 -9.40 25.20
CA GLU A 311 3.62 -8.48 24.45
C GLU A 311 4.18 -7.06 24.41
N ASN A 312 4.84 -6.62 25.49
CA ASN A 312 5.50 -5.32 25.56
C ASN A 312 6.74 -5.29 24.66
N GLU A 313 7.55 -6.34 24.67
CA GLU A 313 8.71 -6.48 23.78
C GLU A 313 8.29 -6.41 22.30
N PHE A 314 7.19 -7.06 21.93
CA PHE A 314 6.63 -6.95 20.58
C PHE A 314 6.14 -5.53 20.26
N TYR A 315 5.49 -4.85 21.21
CA TYR A 315 5.04 -3.47 21.04
C TYR A 315 6.20 -2.50 20.85
N GLU A 316 7.22 -2.56 21.71
CA GLU A 316 8.41 -1.71 21.62
C GLU A 316 9.17 -1.96 20.31
N PHE A 317 9.31 -3.23 19.90
CA PHE A 317 9.92 -3.58 18.62
C PHE A 317 9.18 -2.94 17.42
N ALA A 318 7.84 -3.01 17.42
CA ALA A 318 7.04 -2.41 16.37
C ALA A 318 7.07 -0.87 16.41
N LEU A 319 7.11 -0.27 17.60
CA LEU A 319 7.25 1.17 17.80
C LEU A 319 8.59 1.67 17.27
N GLU A 320 9.68 1.02 17.65
CA GLU A 320 11.03 1.33 17.17
C GLU A 320 11.10 1.24 15.64
N GLN A 321 10.56 0.16 15.06
CA GLN A 321 10.48 0.01 13.61
C GLN A 321 9.66 1.13 12.95
N PHE A 322 8.50 1.50 13.51
CA PHE A 322 7.66 2.57 12.98
C PHE A 322 8.39 3.92 13.02
N GLN A 323 9.01 4.26 14.15
CA GLN A 323 9.76 5.49 14.33
C GLN A 323 10.99 5.56 13.41
N TYR A 324 11.67 4.43 13.19
CA TYR A 324 12.74 4.32 12.22
C TYR A 324 12.25 4.64 10.80
N VAL A 325 11.15 4.03 10.35
CA VAL A 325 10.58 4.32 9.02
C VAL A 325 10.14 5.78 8.92
N ARG A 326 9.51 6.34 9.96
CA ARG A 326 9.11 7.75 10.00
C ARG A 326 10.32 8.66 9.82
N ALA A 327 11.38 8.46 10.62
CA ALA A 327 12.60 9.28 10.56
C ALA A 327 13.28 9.30 9.17
N HIS A 328 13.09 8.24 8.37
CA HIS A 328 13.64 8.13 7.02
C HIS A 328 12.64 8.48 5.91
N ALA A 329 11.37 8.78 6.24
CA ALA A 329 10.32 9.11 5.27
C ALA A 329 9.90 10.59 5.32
N VAL A 330 10.08 11.26 6.46
CA VAL A 330 9.66 12.65 6.67
C VAL A 330 10.80 13.55 7.15
N ARG A 331 10.70 14.84 6.84
CA ARG A 331 11.44 15.93 7.45
C ARG A 331 10.49 16.77 8.30
N GLU A 332 10.93 17.18 9.47
CA GLU A 332 10.22 18.16 10.29
C GLU A 332 10.63 19.58 9.86
N LYS A 333 9.65 20.45 9.67
CA LYS A 333 9.86 21.88 9.44
C LYS A 333 8.75 22.67 10.13
N ASP A 334 9.12 23.60 11.00
CA ASP A 334 8.20 24.44 11.76
C ASP A 334 7.19 23.64 12.62
N GLY A 335 7.59 22.47 13.12
CA GLY A 335 6.73 21.57 13.90
C GLY A 335 5.74 20.75 13.07
N GLU A 336 5.76 20.88 11.74
CA GLU A 336 4.97 20.07 10.80
C GLU A 336 5.86 19.07 10.07
N LEU A 337 5.35 17.86 9.87
CA LEU A 337 6.06 16.82 9.13
C LEU A 337 5.74 16.93 7.64
N TYR A 338 6.78 16.85 6.82
CA TYR A 338 6.70 16.85 5.36
C TYR A 338 7.40 15.62 4.81
N LEU A 339 6.81 14.98 3.80
CA LEU A 339 7.44 13.85 3.14
C LEU A 339 8.73 14.26 2.43
N LEU A 340 9.75 13.42 2.52
CA LEU A 340 10.98 13.60 1.76
C LEU A 340 10.68 13.44 0.26
N ALA A 341 11.34 14.26 -0.56
CA ALA A 341 11.28 14.09 -2.00
C ALA A 341 12.00 12.79 -2.42
N GLN A 342 11.78 12.37 -3.66
CA GLN A 342 12.50 11.24 -4.22
C GLN A 342 14.01 11.50 -4.18
N ASN A 343 14.75 10.65 -3.48
CA ASN A 343 16.19 10.77 -3.25
C ASN A 343 17.01 9.72 -4.03
N PHE A 344 16.44 9.14 -5.09
CA PHE A 344 17.15 8.24 -5.99
C PHE A 344 16.79 8.55 -7.45
N PHE A 345 17.73 8.36 -8.36
CA PHE A 345 17.50 8.45 -9.81
C PHE A 345 18.35 7.39 -10.51
N TYR A 346 17.92 6.98 -11.70
CA TYR A 346 18.67 6.03 -12.51
C TYR A 346 19.65 6.80 -13.40
N GLU A 347 20.93 6.43 -13.35
CA GLU A 347 21.96 6.91 -14.25
C GLU A 347 22.61 5.75 -14.99
N LYS A 348 23.37 6.05 -16.07
CA LYS A 348 24.09 5.04 -16.87
C LYS A 348 23.17 3.95 -17.44
N ILE A 349 21.99 4.34 -17.93
CA ILE A 349 21.08 3.45 -18.65
C ILE A 349 21.66 3.17 -20.04
N TYR A 350 21.89 1.89 -20.36
CA TYR A 350 22.41 1.40 -21.64
C TYR A 350 21.60 0.16 -22.11
N PRO A 351 21.50 -0.10 -23.43
CA PRO A 351 22.10 0.67 -24.52
C PRO A 351 21.43 2.04 -24.67
N LYS A 352 22.22 3.06 -25.04
CA LYS A 352 21.65 4.35 -25.44
C LYS A 352 20.93 4.11 -26.76
N THR A 353 19.62 4.36 -26.81
CA THR A 353 18.89 4.47 -28.07
C THR A 353 19.54 5.60 -28.88
N THR A 354 20.18 5.24 -29.99
CA THR A 354 20.84 6.14 -30.93
C THR A 354 19.88 6.97 -31.75
#